data_AF-A0A7S7QME6-F1
#
_entry.id   AF-A0A7S7QME6-F1
#
_cell.length_a   1.000
_cell.length_b   1.000
_cell.length_c   1.000
_cell.angle_alpha   90.00
_cell.angle_beta   90.00
_cell.angle_gamma   90.00
#
_symmetry.space_group_name_H-M   'P 1'
#
loop_
_entity.id
_entity.type
_entity.pdbx_description
1 polymer ?
#
loop_
_entity_poly.entity_id
_entity_poly.type
_entity_poly.pdbx_seq_one_letter_code
_entity_poly.pdbx_strand_id
1 'polypeptide(L)'
;MGANLVTTTCGFVIPLQDTIAKQLRVPFIASSLLQIPLVHRLVQGRVGVITANDEALTKNYLQSAGVSDAVPTAVLGLQRHKEFAEPYLNGNGGLDFERIEACVAGTSAELLERFPDIKAFVCECHNLPPFAAAIQRKTGRPVFDVQSLVNFVLHGTNKPAFV
;
A
#
# COMPACT_ATOMS: atom_id res chain seq x y z
N MET A 1 -5.82 21.28 -21.07
CA MET A 1 -5.77 19.89 -20.57
C MET A 1 -4.76 19.83 -19.45
N GLY A 2 -5.05 19.12 -18.37
CA GLY A 2 -4.19 18.96 -17.20
C GLY A 2 -4.58 17.69 -16.45
N ALA A 3 -3.72 17.21 -15.55
CA ALA A 3 -4.04 16.04 -14.73
C ALA A 3 -5.09 16.39 -13.66
N ASN A 4 -5.94 15.44 -13.25
CA ASN A 4 -6.86 15.58 -12.12
C ASN A 4 -6.26 15.10 -10.79
N LEU A 5 -5.14 14.39 -10.85
CA LEU A 5 -4.43 13.76 -9.73
C LEU A 5 -2.99 13.48 -10.19
N VAL A 6 -2.03 13.62 -9.28
CA VAL A 6 -0.64 13.20 -9.49
C VAL A 6 -0.31 12.09 -8.48
N THR A 7 0.34 11.04 -8.92
CA THR A 7 0.86 9.96 -8.06
C THR A 7 2.27 9.58 -8.50
N THR A 8 2.92 8.72 -7.73
CA THR A 8 4.26 8.21 -8.05
C THR A 8 4.21 6.74 -8.44
N THR A 9 5.37 6.19 -8.80
CA THR A 9 5.58 4.75 -9.02
C THR A 9 6.22 4.06 -7.82
N CYS A 10 6.49 4.77 -6.71
CA CYS A 10 7.18 4.24 -5.54
C CYS A 10 6.63 4.85 -4.24
N GLY A 11 6.16 4.00 -3.32
CA GLY A 11 5.54 4.45 -2.07
C GLY A 11 6.54 4.96 -1.02
N PHE A 12 7.84 4.72 -1.20
CA PHE A 12 8.89 5.31 -0.36
C PHE A 12 9.08 6.83 -0.59
N VAL A 13 8.31 7.45 -1.49
CA VAL A 13 8.27 8.91 -1.65
C VAL A 13 7.43 9.59 -0.54
N ILE A 14 6.77 8.82 0.33
CA ILE A 14 5.90 9.36 1.40
C ILE A 14 6.50 10.46 2.29
N PRO A 15 7.82 10.51 2.61
CA PRO A 15 8.37 11.64 3.38
C PRO A 15 8.24 13.01 2.68
N LEU A 16 8.03 13.01 1.36
CA LEU A 16 7.85 14.23 0.56
C LEU A 16 6.38 14.58 0.30
N GLN A 17 5.43 13.83 0.90
CA GLN A 17 3.99 14.03 0.68
C GLN A 17 3.59 15.49 0.83
N ASP A 18 3.86 16.08 1.99
CA ASP A 18 3.43 17.46 2.28
C ASP A 18 4.17 18.49 1.43
N THR A 19 5.46 18.26 1.19
CA THR A 19 6.31 19.18 0.41
C THR A 19 5.81 19.28 -1.03
N ILE A 20 5.49 18.15 -1.66
CA ILE A 20 5.02 18.12 -3.05
C ILE A 20 3.55 18.54 -3.13
N ALA A 21 2.68 18.03 -2.24
CA ALA A 21 1.26 18.34 -2.26
C ALA A 21 0.99 19.85 -2.15
N LYS A 22 1.75 20.59 -1.33
CA LYS A 22 1.63 22.05 -1.19
C LYS A 22 1.97 22.84 -2.46
N GLN A 23 2.74 22.26 -3.38
CA GLN A 23 3.16 22.92 -4.62
C GLN A 23 2.23 22.62 -5.81
N LEU A 24 1.36 21.61 -5.68
CA LEU A 24 0.48 21.17 -6.75
C LEU A 24 -0.92 21.78 -6.59
N ARG A 25 -1.55 22.08 -7.74
CA ARG A 25 -2.94 22.56 -7.79
C ARG A 25 -3.98 21.44 -7.77
N VAL A 26 -3.51 20.20 -7.76
CA VAL A 26 -4.31 18.96 -7.81
C VAL A 26 -3.83 18.03 -6.70
N PRO A 27 -4.65 17.07 -6.25
CA PRO A 27 -4.24 16.12 -5.24
C PRO A 27 -2.95 15.38 -5.63
N PHE A 28 -2.16 15.04 -4.61
CA PHE A 28 -0.94 14.26 -4.76
C PHE A 28 -0.97 13.05 -3.84
N ILE A 29 -0.64 11.88 -4.38
CA ILE A 29 -0.48 10.63 -3.64
C ILE A 29 0.98 10.20 -3.75
N ALA A 30 1.74 10.32 -2.66
CA ALA A 30 3.06 9.73 -2.60
C ALA A 30 3.01 8.21 -2.38
N SER A 31 2.06 7.73 -1.55
CA SER A 31 1.96 6.33 -1.16
C SER A 31 0.54 5.93 -0.73
N SER A 32 0.21 4.65 -0.91
CA SER A 32 -1.02 4.04 -0.39
C SER A 32 -1.08 4.04 1.14
N LEU A 33 0.06 4.23 1.83
CA LEU A 33 0.13 4.36 3.30
C LEU A 33 -0.76 5.47 3.86
N LEU A 34 -1.07 6.51 3.07
CA LEU A 34 -2.03 7.57 3.42
C LEU A 34 -3.42 7.03 3.80
N GLN A 35 -3.76 5.82 3.36
CA GLN A 35 -5.03 5.17 3.69
C GLN A 35 -5.06 4.61 5.11
N ILE A 36 -3.91 4.33 5.75
CA ILE A 36 -3.85 3.60 7.03
C ILE A 36 -4.73 4.25 8.11
N PRO A 37 -4.71 5.59 8.35
CA PRO A 37 -5.57 6.19 9.37
C PRO A 37 -7.06 6.02 9.09
N LEU A 38 -7.47 6.14 7.82
CA LEU A 38 -8.86 5.94 7.41
C LEU A 38 -9.27 4.47 7.54
N VAL A 39 -8.46 3.56 7.01
CA VAL A 39 -8.71 2.11 7.05
C VAL A 39 -8.84 1.65 8.49
N HIS A 40 -7.92 2.05 9.38
CA HIS A 40 -7.99 1.74 10.80
C HIS A 40 -9.31 2.22 11.42
N ARG A 41 -9.77 3.43 11.11
CA ARG A 41 -11.06 3.94 11.60
C ARG A 41 -12.25 3.15 11.08
N LEU A 42 -12.19 2.63 9.86
CA LEU A 42 -13.28 1.83 9.29
C LEU A 42 -13.38 0.44 9.90
N VAL A 43 -12.23 -0.21 10.14
CA VAL A 43 -12.19 -1.61 10.58
C VAL A 43 -12.00 -1.80 12.07
N GLN A 44 -11.68 -0.73 12.81
CA GLN A 44 -11.47 -0.71 14.26
C GLN A 44 -10.52 -1.83 14.74
N GLY A 45 -9.39 -2.00 14.04
CA GLY A 45 -8.41 -3.05 14.33
C GLY A 45 -7.07 -2.78 13.68
N ARG A 46 -6.14 -3.75 13.80
CA ARG A 46 -4.79 -3.61 13.25
C ARG A 46 -4.81 -3.60 11.72
N VAL A 47 -3.99 -2.72 11.14
CA VAL A 47 -3.75 -2.68 9.70
C VAL A 47 -2.43 -3.42 9.40
N GLY A 48 -2.49 -4.47 8.60
CA GLY A 48 -1.31 -5.15 8.07
C GLY A 48 -0.74 -4.38 6.90
N VAL A 49 0.57 -4.20 6.84
CA VAL A 49 1.27 -3.50 5.77
C VAL A 49 2.19 -4.48 5.08
N ILE A 50 1.96 -4.72 3.78
CA ILE A 50 2.87 -5.47 2.93
C ILE A 50 3.68 -4.47 2.12
N THR A 51 5.00 -4.53 2.27
CA THR A 51 5.93 -3.59 1.61
C THR A 51 6.99 -4.35 0.83
N ALA A 52 7.63 -3.65 -0.11
CA ALA A 52 8.80 -4.15 -0.81
C ALA A 52 9.96 -4.46 0.14
N ASN A 53 10.16 -3.61 1.16
CA ASN A 53 11.26 -3.77 2.12
C ASN A 53 10.87 -3.22 3.50
N ASP A 54 10.69 -4.12 4.48
CA ASP A 54 10.31 -3.72 5.85
C ASP A 54 11.47 -3.12 6.66
N GLU A 55 12.72 -3.40 6.29
CA GLU A 55 13.91 -2.79 6.92
C GLU A 55 14.03 -1.31 6.55
N ALA A 56 13.54 -0.93 5.36
CA ALA A 56 13.49 0.46 4.90
C ALA A 56 12.27 1.23 5.44
N LEU A 57 11.15 0.54 5.72
CA LEU A 57 9.91 1.16 6.15
C LEU A 57 9.93 1.50 7.65
N THR A 58 10.74 2.51 8.01
CA THR A 58 10.86 2.96 9.39
C THR A 58 9.59 3.68 9.90
N LYS A 59 9.52 3.89 11.22
CA LYS A 59 8.43 4.66 11.87
C LYS A 59 8.20 6.03 11.23
N ASN A 60 9.26 6.69 10.74
CA ASN A 60 9.17 8.00 10.08
C ASN A 60 8.31 7.95 8.80
N TYR A 61 8.33 6.84 8.05
CA TYR A 61 7.50 6.68 6.85
C TYR A 61 6.02 6.59 7.20
N LEU A 62 5.68 5.85 8.25
CA LEU A 62 4.31 5.75 8.75
C LEU A 62 3.82 7.10 9.31
N GLN A 63 4.67 7.81 10.07
CA GLN A 63 4.36 9.14 10.58
C GLN A 63 4.15 10.16 9.43
N SER A 64 4.97 10.09 8.37
CA SER A 64 4.80 10.91 7.16
C SER A 64 3.47 10.62 6.43
N ALA A 65 2.89 9.43 6.62
CA ALA A 65 1.55 9.09 6.15
C ALA A 65 0.42 9.49 7.12
N GLY A 66 0.74 10.20 8.20
CA GLY A 66 -0.23 10.59 9.24
C GLY A 66 -0.62 9.45 10.18
N VAL A 67 0.16 8.36 10.23
CA VAL A 67 -0.08 7.25 11.16
C VAL A 67 0.50 7.61 12.51
N SER A 68 -0.38 7.87 13.48
CA SER A 68 0.01 8.09 14.88
C SER A 68 0.38 6.79 15.59
N ASP A 69 1.12 6.88 16.69
CA ASP A 69 1.49 5.73 17.54
C ASP A 69 0.29 4.96 18.11
N ALA A 70 -0.89 5.60 18.17
CA ALA A 70 -2.13 4.96 18.61
C ALA A 70 -2.76 4.03 17.56
N VAL A 71 -2.31 4.08 16.30
CA VAL A 71 -2.84 3.23 15.22
C VAL A 71 -2.02 1.93 15.18
N PRO A 72 -2.59 0.78 15.54
CA PRO A 72 -1.87 -0.48 15.50
C PRO A 72 -1.58 -0.90 14.06
N THR A 73 -0.31 -1.04 13.73
CA THR A 73 0.17 -1.55 12.44
C THR A 73 1.08 -2.75 12.64
N ALA A 74 1.00 -3.74 11.74
CA ALA A 74 2.03 -4.77 11.59
C ALA A 74 2.60 -4.66 10.18
N VAL A 75 3.93 -4.75 10.05
CA VAL A 75 4.63 -4.59 8.76
C VAL A 75 5.38 -5.88 8.46
N LEU A 76 5.33 -6.32 7.21
CA LEU A 76 6.20 -7.38 6.70
C LEU A 76 6.62 -7.10 5.27
N GLY A 77 7.90 -7.32 5.00
CA GLY A 77 8.54 -7.00 3.74
C GLY A 77 8.76 -8.22 2.85
N LEU A 78 8.86 -7.97 1.55
CA LEU A 78 9.06 -8.99 0.52
C LEU A 78 10.54 -9.14 0.11
N GLN A 79 11.45 -8.34 0.67
CA GLN A 79 12.85 -8.26 0.23
C GLN A 79 13.64 -9.57 0.38
N ARG A 80 13.14 -10.51 1.21
CA ARG A 80 13.77 -11.82 1.43
C ARG A 80 13.23 -12.91 0.49
N HIS A 81 12.18 -12.61 -0.26
CA HIS A 81 11.62 -13.53 -1.25
C HIS A 81 12.26 -13.28 -2.61
N LYS A 82 13.06 -14.24 -3.07
CA LYS A 82 13.83 -14.15 -4.33
C LYS A 82 12.92 -13.83 -5.52
N GLU A 83 11.76 -14.47 -5.56
CA GLU A 83 10.72 -14.31 -6.57
C GLU A 83 10.28 -12.85 -6.76
N PHE A 84 10.22 -12.08 -5.66
CA PHE A 84 9.86 -10.67 -5.68
C PHE A 84 11.08 -9.76 -5.80
N ALA A 85 12.13 -10.05 -5.02
CA ALA A 85 13.30 -9.19 -4.88
C ALA A 85 14.12 -9.08 -6.17
N GLU A 86 14.29 -10.17 -6.92
CA GLU A 86 15.03 -10.15 -8.19
C GLU A 86 14.40 -9.16 -9.20
N PRO A 87 13.15 -9.36 -9.66
CA PRO A 87 12.59 -8.51 -10.71
C PRO A 87 12.30 -7.08 -10.24
N TYR A 88 11.90 -6.87 -8.97
CA TYR A 88 11.45 -5.54 -8.52
C TYR A 88 12.48 -4.73 -7.74
N LEU A 89 13.44 -5.36 -7.06
CA LEU A 89 14.43 -4.63 -6.22
C LEU A 89 15.82 -4.63 -6.86
N ASN A 90 16.22 -5.74 -7.48
CA ASN A 90 17.56 -5.90 -8.04
C ASN A 90 17.61 -5.60 -9.55
N GLY A 91 16.45 -5.47 -10.21
CA GLY A 91 16.36 -5.21 -11.64
C GLY A 91 16.91 -6.36 -12.50
N ASN A 92 16.87 -7.60 -11.98
CA ASN A 92 17.36 -8.79 -12.65
C ASN A 92 16.35 -9.94 -12.54
N GLY A 93 16.53 -11.00 -13.33
CA GLY A 93 15.57 -12.11 -13.34
C GLY A 93 14.29 -11.83 -14.13
N GLY A 94 13.46 -12.88 -14.25
CA GLY A 94 12.20 -12.83 -14.98
C GLY A 94 11.00 -12.59 -14.06
N LEU A 95 9.95 -11.96 -14.59
CA LEU A 95 8.67 -11.83 -13.91
C LEU A 95 7.89 -13.14 -14.01
N ASP A 96 7.89 -13.91 -12.92
CA ASP A 96 7.01 -15.06 -12.72
C ASP A 96 5.83 -14.65 -11.83
N PHE A 97 4.73 -14.28 -12.47
CA PHE A 97 3.55 -13.76 -11.77
C PHE A 97 2.95 -14.75 -10.77
N GLU A 98 2.93 -16.05 -11.08
CA GLU A 98 2.35 -17.07 -10.20
C GLU A 98 3.19 -17.23 -8.93
N ARG A 99 4.52 -17.28 -9.09
CA ARG A 99 5.43 -17.38 -7.95
C ARG A 99 5.44 -16.12 -7.09
N ILE A 100 5.37 -14.94 -7.71
CA ILE A 100 5.23 -13.68 -6.97
C ILE A 100 3.89 -13.63 -6.24
N GLU A 101 2.79 -14.03 -6.89
CA GLU A 101 1.46 -14.08 -6.25
C GLU A 101 1.47 -14.99 -5.02
N ALA A 102 2.03 -16.20 -5.16
CA ALA A 102 2.13 -17.15 -4.07
C ALA A 102 2.97 -16.61 -2.90
N CYS A 103 4.09 -15.97 -3.20
CA CYS A 103 4.93 -15.29 -2.22
C CYS A 103 4.15 -14.18 -1.49
N VAL A 104 3.56 -13.23 -2.22
CA VAL A 104 2.83 -12.09 -1.65
C VAL A 104 1.66 -12.54 -0.78
N ALA A 105 0.86 -13.51 -1.25
CA ALA A 105 -0.23 -14.09 -0.48
C ALA A 105 0.29 -14.83 0.76
N GLY A 106 1.39 -15.58 0.64
CA GLY A 106 2.07 -16.25 1.75
C GLY A 106 2.53 -15.28 2.83
N THR A 107 3.21 -14.19 2.45
CA THR A 107 3.65 -13.14 3.38
C THR A 107 2.47 -12.50 4.11
N SER A 108 1.35 -12.27 3.43
CA SER A 108 0.14 -11.74 4.09
C SER A 108 -0.49 -12.72 5.08
N ALA A 109 -0.45 -14.03 4.80
CA ALA A 109 -0.91 -15.06 5.70
C ALA A 109 0.00 -15.18 6.94
N GLU A 110 1.32 -15.18 6.75
CA GLU A 110 2.30 -15.17 7.84
C GLU A 110 2.06 -13.98 8.78
N LEU A 111 1.85 -12.78 8.21
CA LEU A 111 1.60 -11.59 9.00
C LEU A 111 0.30 -11.69 9.80
N LEU A 112 -0.75 -12.29 9.23
CA LEU A 112 -2.02 -12.54 9.91
C LEU A 112 -1.91 -13.59 11.01
N GLU A 113 -1.12 -14.65 10.81
CA GLU A 113 -0.85 -15.65 11.84
C GLU A 113 -0.13 -15.04 13.04
N ARG A 114 0.85 -14.15 12.79
CA ARG A 114 1.57 -13.42 13.84
C ARG A 114 0.71 -12.39 14.55
N PHE A 115 -0.26 -11.79 13.86
CA PHE A 115 -1.17 -10.78 14.40
C PHE A 115 -2.63 -11.05 13.97
N PRO A 116 -3.33 -11.96 14.68
CA PRO A 116 -4.70 -12.35 14.33
C PRO A 116 -5.74 -11.21 14.43
N ASP A 117 -5.39 -10.11 15.09
CA ASP A 117 -6.18 -8.88 15.20
C ASP A 117 -6.12 -7.99 13.95
N ILE A 118 -5.37 -8.38 12.90
CA ILE A 118 -5.39 -7.71 11.60
C ILE A 118 -6.78 -7.80 10.97
N LYS A 119 -7.36 -6.63 10.66
CA LYS A 119 -8.68 -6.51 10.06
C LYS A 119 -8.66 -6.04 8.60
N ALA A 120 -7.56 -5.46 8.14
CA ALA A 120 -7.35 -5.05 6.75
C ALA A 120 -5.85 -4.97 6.41
N PHE A 121 -5.54 -5.03 5.11
CA PHE A 121 -4.19 -4.86 4.59
C PHE A 121 -4.04 -3.59 3.76
N VAL A 122 -2.86 -2.97 3.82
CA VAL A 122 -2.41 -1.91 2.91
C VAL A 122 -1.14 -2.38 2.21
N CYS A 123 -1.15 -2.44 0.89
CA CYS A 123 0.03 -2.73 0.08
C CYS A 123 0.76 -1.44 -0.26
N GLU A 124 1.94 -1.23 0.34
CA GLU A 124 2.73 -0.01 0.19
C GLU A 124 3.39 0.08 -1.21
N CYS A 125 3.98 -1.01 -1.68
CA CYS A 125 4.68 -1.03 -2.95
C CYS A 125 3.69 -0.94 -4.12
N HIS A 126 3.96 -0.04 -5.07
CA HIS A 126 3.07 0.21 -6.22
C HIS A 126 3.06 -0.94 -7.25
N ASN A 127 3.95 -1.93 -7.10
CA ASN A 127 3.97 -3.16 -7.90
C ASN A 127 3.06 -4.26 -7.31
N LEU A 128 2.46 -4.05 -6.14
CA LEU A 128 1.59 -5.03 -5.48
C LEU A 128 0.11 -5.06 -5.92
N PRO A 129 -0.49 -4.04 -6.56
CA PRO A 129 -1.90 -4.10 -6.96
C PRO A 129 -2.31 -5.36 -7.75
N PRO A 130 -1.49 -5.90 -8.69
CA PRO A 130 -1.84 -7.15 -9.39
C PRO A 130 -2.08 -8.36 -8.45
N PHE A 131 -1.48 -8.35 -7.25
CA PHE A 131 -1.51 -9.45 -6.30
C PHE A 131 -2.49 -9.21 -5.12
N ALA A 132 -3.12 -8.03 -5.05
CA ALA A 132 -4.02 -7.66 -3.96
C ALA A 132 -5.21 -8.62 -3.82
N ALA A 133 -5.75 -9.12 -4.95
CA ALA A 133 -6.83 -10.11 -4.95
C ALA A 133 -6.40 -11.44 -4.30
N ALA A 134 -5.14 -11.85 -4.45
CA ALA A 134 -4.60 -13.06 -3.84
C ALA A 134 -4.48 -12.93 -2.32
N ILE A 135 -4.02 -11.76 -1.84
CA ILE A 135 -4.03 -11.43 -0.41
C ILE A 135 -5.45 -11.52 0.14
N GLN A 136 -6.42 -10.91 -0.55
CA GLN A 136 -7.81 -10.91 -0.10
C GLN A 136 -8.39 -12.33 -0.05
N ARG A 137 -8.17 -13.16 -1.08
CA ARG A 137 -8.60 -14.58 -1.09
C ARG A 137 -7.94 -15.37 0.05
N LYS A 138 -6.65 -15.17 0.29
CA LYS A 138 -5.88 -15.94 1.28
C LYS A 138 -6.23 -15.57 2.72
N THR A 139 -6.51 -14.30 2.98
CA THR A 139 -6.71 -13.76 4.34
C THR A 139 -8.17 -13.52 4.71
N GLY A 140 -9.05 -13.39 3.72
CA GLY A 140 -10.45 -12.99 3.92
C GLY A 140 -10.61 -11.55 4.44
N ARG A 141 -9.58 -10.69 4.29
CA ARG A 141 -9.59 -9.30 4.77
C ARG A 141 -9.64 -8.31 3.60
N PRO A 142 -10.25 -7.13 3.79
CA PRO A 142 -10.12 -6.02 2.85
C PRO A 142 -8.64 -5.70 2.58
N VAL A 143 -8.32 -5.39 1.33
CA VAL A 143 -6.97 -5.03 0.88
C VAL A 143 -7.06 -3.70 0.16
N PHE A 144 -6.18 -2.77 0.54
CA PHE A 144 -6.07 -1.43 -0.02
C PHE A 144 -4.69 -1.26 -0.63
N ASP A 145 -4.60 -0.56 -1.75
CA ASP A 145 -3.36 -0.30 -2.46
C ASP A 145 -3.41 1.08 -3.13
N VAL A 146 -2.44 1.41 -3.98
CA VAL A 146 -2.44 2.70 -4.68
C VAL A 146 -3.64 2.84 -5.62
N GLN A 147 -4.10 1.76 -6.28
CA GLN A 147 -5.25 1.82 -7.18
C GLN A 147 -6.54 2.14 -6.42
N SER A 148 -6.68 1.56 -5.22
CA SER A 148 -7.78 1.85 -4.30
C SER A 148 -7.84 3.35 -3.95
N LEU A 149 -6.69 3.95 -3.62
CA LEU A 149 -6.59 5.37 -3.26
C LEU A 149 -6.81 6.29 -4.47
N VAL A 150 -6.22 5.94 -5.61
CA VAL A 150 -6.41 6.67 -6.87
C VAL A 150 -7.89 6.72 -7.23
N ASN A 151 -8.59 5.57 -7.19
CA ASN A 151 -10.01 5.50 -7.49
C ASN A 151 -10.86 6.31 -6.49
N PHE A 152 -10.52 6.26 -5.20
CA PHE A 152 -11.18 7.08 -4.18
C PHE A 152 -11.06 8.57 -4.48
N VAL A 153 -9.85 9.05 -4.80
CA VAL A 153 -9.62 10.47 -5.10
C VAL A 153 -10.25 10.88 -6.43
N LEU A 154 -10.12 10.05 -7.48
CA LEU A 154 -10.73 10.33 -8.78
C LEU A 154 -12.26 10.40 -8.71
N HIS A 155 -12.91 9.58 -7.88
CA HIS A 155 -14.35 9.71 -7.65
C HIS A 155 -14.72 11.05 -6.97
N GLY A 156 -13.81 11.61 -6.17
CA GLY A 156 -13.97 12.93 -5.57
C GLY A 156 -13.71 14.10 -6.52
N THR A 157 -12.73 13.97 -7.42
CA THR A 157 -12.36 15.04 -8.37
C THR A 157 -13.18 15.01 -9.67
N ASN A 158 -13.73 13.86 -10.04
CA ASN A 158 -14.55 13.64 -11.24
C ASN A 158 -15.93 13.12 -10.86
N LYS A 159 -16.71 13.93 -10.14
CA LYS A 159 -18.03 13.51 -9.64
C LYS A 159 -18.99 13.27 -10.82
N PRO A 160 -19.63 12.09 -10.92
CA PRO A 160 -20.67 11.89 -11.92
C PRO A 160 -21.87 12.79 -11.60
N ALA A 161 -22.45 13.40 -12.63
CA ALA A 161 -23.74 14.08 -12.49
C ALA A 161 -24.84 13.02 -12.32
N PHE A 162 -25.66 13.16 -11.29
CA PHE A 162 -26.89 12.40 -11.18
C PHE A 162 -27.92 13.05 -12.12
N VAL A 163 -28.19 12.40 -13.24
CA VAL A 163 -29.27 12.73 -14.19
C VAL A 163 -30.33 11.65 -14.14
#